data_AF-A0A4Q4XMB8-F1
#
_entry.id   AF-A0A4Q4XMB8-F1
#
_cell.length_a   1.000
_cell.length_b   1.000
_cell.length_c   1.000
_cell.angle_alpha   90.00
_cell.angle_beta   90.00
_cell.angle_gamma   90.00
#
_symmetry.space_group_name_H-M   'P 1'
#
loop_
_entity.id
_entity.type
_entity.pdbx_description
1 polymer ?
#
loop_
_entity_poly.entity_id
_entity_poly.type
_entity_poly.pdbx_seq_one_letter_code
_entity_poly.pdbx_strand_id
1 'polypeptide(L)'
;MPQDSEMSQVQETSGDSRHEIVETNNFRRVLEFFDEEGNLKDSNTRIEIRCCICLENNLSVMNPSTDARSSEQHEHYTVLPRCGHGFGYRCITKWFSTSGFRRGGHMRCPTCREPVFCDSNALHCEIPEIYHGYDSVRQRRDVNAIRQILSSTHRCGQCDQTASIASLEERLLGSPLDGATVRAADVHGSRPEGILTRSVSELTEDIAFAAAWVVEHIDDRWDRTPLLLELLSSAVFEILDRGTRRS
;
A
#
# COMPACT_ATOMS: atom_id res chain seq x y z
N MET A 1 -15.85 19.81 75.54
CA MET A 1 -15.42 20.68 74.44
C MET A 1 -14.55 19.84 73.51
N PRO A 2 -15.13 19.15 72.51
CA PRO A 2 -14.34 18.53 71.45
C PRO A 2 -14.09 19.57 70.35
N GLN A 3 -12.85 19.62 69.85
CA GLN A 3 -12.46 20.49 68.75
C GLN A 3 -12.66 19.72 67.44
N ASP A 4 -13.55 20.23 66.60
CA ASP A 4 -13.76 19.78 65.23
C ASP A 4 -12.54 20.18 64.39
N SER A 5 -11.81 19.17 63.93
CA SER A 5 -10.67 19.33 63.02
C SER A 5 -11.19 19.15 61.59
N GLU A 6 -11.60 20.25 60.96
CA GLU A 6 -11.96 20.31 59.54
C GLU A 6 -10.73 20.00 58.68
N MET A 7 -10.68 18.77 58.17
CA MET A 7 -9.76 18.40 57.11
C MET A 7 -10.24 19.02 55.79
N SER A 8 -9.56 20.10 55.39
CA SER A 8 -9.66 20.71 54.07
C SER A 8 -9.27 19.68 52.99
N GLN A 9 -10.28 19.11 52.33
CA GLN A 9 -10.11 18.33 51.12
C GLN A 9 -9.79 19.31 49.98
N VAL A 10 -8.50 19.45 49.70
CA VAL A 10 -8.03 20.06 48.45
C VAL A 10 -8.50 19.13 47.33
N GLN A 11 -9.56 19.53 46.65
CA GLN A 11 -10.00 18.93 45.40
C GLN A 11 -8.92 19.21 44.35
N GLU A 12 -8.00 18.26 44.17
CA GLU A 12 -7.17 18.19 42.99
C GLU A 12 -8.10 18.04 41.79
N THR A 13 -8.34 19.14 41.10
CA THR A 13 -9.02 19.14 39.81
C THR A 13 -8.15 18.33 38.86
N SER A 14 -8.53 17.07 38.65
CA SER A 14 -8.08 16.17 37.59
C SER A 14 -7.83 16.98 36.33
N GLY A 15 -6.56 17.30 36.07
CA GLY A 15 -6.14 18.00 34.87
C GLY A 15 -6.65 17.21 33.68
N ASP A 16 -7.37 17.89 32.79
CA ASP A 16 -7.84 17.39 31.49
C ASP A 16 -6.62 16.88 30.73
N SER A 17 -6.26 15.61 30.93
CA SER A 17 -5.21 14.94 30.17
C SER A 17 -5.76 14.73 28.77
N ARG A 18 -5.61 15.76 27.94
CA ARG A 18 -6.01 15.69 26.54
C ARG A 18 -5.19 14.59 25.88
N HIS A 19 -5.87 13.53 25.50
CA HIS A 19 -5.27 12.44 24.73
C HIS A 19 -5.08 12.95 23.30
N GLU A 20 -3.87 12.84 22.77
CA GLU A 20 -3.62 13.12 21.36
C GLU A 20 -4.07 11.93 20.52
N ILE A 21 -5.00 12.14 19.57
CA ILE A 21 -5.52 11.09 18.70
C ILE A 21 -4.90 11.24 17.31
N VAL A 22 -4.22 10.19 16.84
CA VAL A 22 -3.56 10.12 15.53
C VAL A 22 -4.43 9.34 14.54
N GLU A 23 -5.03 10.04 13.58
CA GLU A 23 -5.98 9.45 12.60
C GLU A 23 -5.44 9.42 11.15
N THR A 24 -4.19 9.84 10.93
CA THR A 24 -3.60 9.94 9.59
C THR A 24 -3.12 8.60 9.05
N ASN A 25 -3.45 8.27 7.79
CA ASN A 25 -2.90 7.08 7.12
C ASN A 25 -1.52 7.32 6.48
N ASN A 26 -0.97 8.54 6.55
CA ASN A 26 0.39 8.83 6.10
C ASN A 26 1.41 8.45 7.18
N PHE A 27 2.07 7.31 7.01
CA PHE A 27 3.01 6.76 7.99
C PHE A 27 4.26 7.61 8.17
N ARG A 28 4.63 8.50 7.23
CA ARG A 28 5.73 9.45 7.51
C ARG A 28 5.40 10.34 8.71
N ARG A 29 4.13 10.73 8.86
CA ARG A 29 3.64 11.50 10.01
C ARG A 29 3.36 10.62 11.22
N VAL A 30 2.82 9.42 11.04
CA VAL A 30 2.60 8.47 12.16
C VAL A 30 3.91 8.16 12.88
N LEU A 31 5.00 7.99 12.13
CA LEU A 31 6.32 7.70 12.69
C LEU A 31 6.91 8.83 13.55
N GLU A 32 6.41 10.06 13.44
CA GLU A 32 6.83 11.18 14.30
C GLU A 32 6.45 10.95 15.77
N PHE A 33 5.43 10.10 16.02
CA PHE A 33 4.97 9.73 17.36
C PHE A 33 5.79 8.60 18.00
N PHE A 34 6.71 7.99 17.25
CA PHE A 34 7.55 6.91 17.73
C PHE A 34 8.99 7.39 17.95
N ASP A 35 9.65 6.92 19.01
CA ASP A 35 11.09 7.10 19.27
C ASP A 35 11.93 6.25 18.30
N GLU A 36 13.25 6.43 18.29
CA GLU A 36 14.16 5.70 17.38
C GLU A 36 14.14 4.19 17.59
N GLU A 37 13.86 3.75 18.81
CA GLU A 37 13.75 2.34 19.16
C GLU A 37 12.45 1.73 18.61
N GLY A 38 11.41 2.53 18.34
CA GLY A 38 10.11 2.12 17.81
C GLY A 38 9.00 2.04 18.87
N ASN A 39 9.17 2.68 20.03
CA ASN A 39 8.15 2.84 21.05
C ASN A 39 7.42 4.19 20.87
N LEU A 40 6.20 4.30 21.40
CA LEU A 40 5.49 5.56 21.44
C LEU A 40 6.17 6.55 22.38
N LYS A 41 6.34 7.81 21.94
CA LYS A 41 6.97 8.88 22.72
C LYS A 41 6.12 9.32 23.91
N ASP A 42 4.79 9.35 23.74
CA ASP A 42 3.84 9.68 24.78
C ASP A 42 2.87 8.50 24.99
N SER A 43 2.77 8.05 26.24
CA SER A 43 1.88 6.97 26.64
C SER A 43 0.40 7.32 26.57
N ASN A 44 0.05 8.61 26.44
CA ASN A 44 -1.33 9.07 26.29
C ASN A 44 -1.74 9.24 24.82
N THR A 45 -0.82 9.07 23.86
CA THR A 45 -1.15 9.12 22.43
C THR A 45 -1.97 7.91 22.03
N ARG A 46 -3.12 8.12 21.38
CA ARG A 46 -3.97 7.06 20.86
C ARG A 46 -3.90 7.03 19.34
N ILE A 47 -3.75 5.85 18.75
CA ILE A 47 -3.65 5.69 17.30
C ILE A 47 -4.96 5.09 16.78
N GLU A 48 -5.68 5.86 15.96
CA GLU A 48 -6.99 5.49 15.41
C GLU A 48 -7.00 5.66 13.89
N ILE A 49 -6.08 4.97 13.21
CA ILE A 49 -5.95 5.08 11.76
C ILE A 49 -6.96 4.15 11.11
N ARG A 50 -8.01 4.71 10.52
CA ARG A 50 -9.01 3.95 9.76
C ARG A 50 -8.50 3.59 8.37
N CYS A 51 -8.72 2.36 7.92
CA CYS A 51 -8.39 1.95 6.56
C CYS A 51 -9.21 2.75 5.53
N CYS A 52 -8.54 3.53 4.67
CA CYS A 52 -9.21 4.40 3.68
C CYS A 52 -9.87 3.64 2.51
N ILE A 53 -9.74 2.32 2.43
CA ILE A 53 -10.38 1.51 1.38
C ILE A 53 -11.73 0.97 1.86
N CYS A 54 -11.77 0.29 3.02
CA CYS A 54 -13.03 -0.26 3.55
C CYS A 54 -13.78 0.72 4.44
N LEU A 55 -13.10 1.70 5.07
CA LEU A 55 -13.68 2.66 6.02
C LEU A 55 -14.34 2.02 7.26
N GLU A 56 -14.10 0.73 7.50
CA GLU A 56 -14.71 -0.04 8.58
C GLU A 56 -13.71 -0.31 9.71
N ASN A 57 -12.55 -0.89 9.38
CA ASN A 57 -11.56 -1.33 10.37
C ASN A 57 -10.47 -0.27 10.60
N ASN A 58 -9.96 -0.23 11.84
CA ASN A 58 -8.72 0.48 12.15
C ASN A 58 -7.51 -0.41 11.81
N LEU A 59 -6.38 0.21 11.47
CA LEU A 59 -5.12 -0.50 11.28
C LEU A 59 -4.58 -0.95 12.64
N SER A 60 -3.93 -2.11 12.68
CA SER A 60 -3.45 -2.71 13.93
C SER A 60 -2.20 -2.08 14.55
N VAL A 61 -1.90 -0.82 14.25
CA VAL A 61 -0.90 0.00 14.97
C VAL A 61 -1.61 0.71 16.12
N MET A 62 -1.23 0.40 17.36
CA MET A 62 -1.98 0.78 18.56
C MET A 62 -1.08 1.21 19.71
N ASN A 63 -1.64 1.90 20.70
CA ASN A 63 -0.93 2.14 21.94
C ASN A 63 -1.23 1.00 22.92
N PRO A 64 -0.25 0.12 23.23
CA PRO A 64 -0.49 -1.04 24.10
C PRO A 64 -0.86 -0.65 25.54
N SER A 65 -0.57 0.59 25.96
CA SER A 65 -0.88 1.09 27.31
C SER A 65 -2.32 1.58 27.46
N THR A 66 -2.94 2.11 26.39
CA THR A 66 -4.27 2.72 26.46
C THR A 66 -5.33 1.92 25.71
N ASP A 67 -4.95 1.16 24.68
CA ASP A 67 -5.88 0.41 23.85
C ASP A 67 -6.05 -1.01 24.40
N ALA A 68 -6.95 -1.17 25.38
CA ALA A 68 -7.42 -2.48 25.85
C ALA A 68 -8.41 -3.15 24.88
N ARG A 69 -8.58 -2.61 23.66
CA ARG A 69 -9.60 -3.06 22.70
C ARG A 69 -9.26 -4.43 22.13
N SER A 70 -10.29 -5.21 21.82
CA SER A 70 -10.13 -6.52 21.20
C SER A 70 -9.40 -6.39 19.87
N SER A 71 -8.50 -7.35 19.59
CA SER A 71 -7.79 -7.47 18.31
C SER A 71 -8.73 -7.60 17.11
N GLU A 72 -10.02 -7.92 17.35
CA GLU A 72 -11.06 -8.10 16.33
C GLU A 72 -11.40 -6.83 15.54
N GLN A 73 -11.20 -5.63 16.12
CA GLN A 73 -11.50 -4.35 15.43
C GLN A 73 -10.31 -3.81 14.62
N HIS A 74 -9.17 -4.50 14.69
CA HIS A 74 -7.92 -4.05 14.11
C HIS A 74 -7.45 -5.01 13.02
N GLU A 75 -7.32 -4.49 11.80
CA GLU A 75 -6.84 -5.25 10.65
C GLU A 75 -5.32 -5.12 10.53
N HIS A 76 -4.65 -6.23 10.20
CA HIS A 76 -3.26 -6.18 9.73
C HIS A 76 -3.14 -5.18 8.59
N TYR A 77 -2.01 -4.50 8.53
CA TYR A 77 -1.84 -3.39 7.60
C TYR A 77 -0.54 -3.53 6.81
N THR A 78 -0.41 -2.72 5.78
CA THR A 78 0.83 -2.53 5.05
C THR A 78 1.02 -1.06 4.74
N VAL A 79 2.27 -0.66 4.51
CA VAL A 79 2.65 0.72 4.16
C VAL A 79 3.28 0.71 2.79
N LEU A 80 2.75 1.53 1.88
CA LEU A 80 3.26 1.58 0.52
C LEU A 80 4.62 2.31 0.48
N PRO A 81 5.66 1.70 -0.12
CA PRO A 81 7.06 2.12 0.10
C PRO A 81 7.39 3.51 -0.43
N ARG A 82 6.74 3.94 -1.51
CA ARG A 82 7.02 5.25 -2.14
C ARG A 82 6.38 6.41 -1.39
N CYS A 83 5.07 6.32 -1.20
CA CYS A 83 4.27 7.43 -0.66
C CYS A 83 4.09 7.37 0.86
N GLY A 84 4.29 6.22 1.49
CA GLY A 84 4.08 6.03 2.93
C GLY A 84 2.62 5.97 3.37
N HIS A 85 1.66 5.82 2.45
CA HIS A 85 0.26 5.60 2.85
C HIS A 85 0.04 4.16 3.31
N GLY A 86 -0.62 4.01 4.45
CA GLY A 86 -0.98 2.71 5.03
C GLY A 86 -2.43 2.31 4.76
N PHE A 87 -2.65 1.01 4.62
CA PHE A 87 -3.96 0.41 4.35
C PHE A 87 -4.08 -0.96 5.03
N GLY A 88 -5.31 -1.39 5.29
CA GLY A 88 -5.58 -2.78 5.67
C GLY A 88 -5.05 -3.71 4.58
N TYR A 89 -4.28 -4.71 4.98
CA TYR A 89 -3.54 -5.58 4.06
C TYR A 89 -4.49 -6.31 3.09
N ARG A 90 -5.62 -6.83 3.60
CA ARG A 90 -6.60 -7.53 2.75
C ARG A 90 -7.25 -6.55 1.77
N CYS A 91 -7.53 -5.34 2.23
CA CYS A 91 -8.15 -4.30 1.42
C CYS A 91 -7.28 -3.89 0.24
N ILE A 92 -6.00 -3.61 0.48
CA ILE A 92 -5.09 -3.16 -0.57
C ILE A 92 -4.71 -4.30 -1.53
N THR A 93 -4.53 -5.52 -1.04
CA THR A 93 -4.29 -6.68 -1.90
C THR A 93 -5.47 -6.91 -2.84
N LYS A 94 -6.70 -6.90 -2.31
CA LYS A 94 -7.92 -6.97 -3.14
C LYS A 94 -7.98 -5.83 -4.16
N TRP A 95 -7.65 -4.62 -3.75
CA TRP A 95 -7.58 -3.46 -4.64
C TRP A 95 -6.59 -3.68 -5.79
N PHE A 96 -5.39 -4.21 -5.53
CA PHE A 96 -4.43 -4.50 -6.59
C PHE A 96 -4.91 -5.61 -7.54
N SER A 97 -5.53 -6.66 -7.01
CA SER A 97 -6.11 -7.75 -7.82
C SER A 97 -7.22 -7.26 -8.75
N THR A 98 -8.06 -6.32 -8.31
CA THR A 98 -9.19 -5.82 -9.11
C THR A 98 -8.79 -4.68 -10.05
N SER A 99 -7.82 -3.85 -9.65
CA SER A 99 -7.54 -2.57 -10.31
C SER A 99 -6.31 -2.60 -11.23
N GLY A 100 -5.27 -3.37 -10.89
CA GLY A 100 -3.96 -3.31 -11.55
C GLY A 100 -3.69 -4.42 -12.56
N PHE A 101 -4.07 -5.65 -12.23
CA PHE A 101 -3.60 -6.83 -12.99
C PHE A 101 -4.23 -7.00 -14.37
N ARG A 102 -5.49 -6.60 -14.58
CA ARG A 102 -6.22 -6.94 -15.81
C ARG A 102 -5.75 -6.21 -17.07
N ARG A 103 -4.85 -5.22 -16.97
CA ARG A 103 -4.42 -4.40 -18.13
C ARG A 103 -2.91 -4.11 -18.18
N GLY A 104 -2.08 -4.85 -17.47
CA GLY A 104 -0.65 -4.53 -17.36
C GLY A 104 -0.42 -3.13 -16.76
N GLY A 105 -1.34 -2.67 -15.92
CA GLY A 105 -1.30 -1.35 -15.33
C GLY A 105 -0.42 -1.33 -14.08
N HIS A 106 0.44 -0.31 -13.99
CA HIS A 106 1.25 -0.06 -12.80
C HIS A 106 0.36 0.10 -11.55
N MET A 107 0.66 -0.65 -10.49
CA MET A 107 -0.04 -0.51 -9.21
C MET A 107 0.13 0.92 -8.68
N ARG A 108 -0.98 1.56 -8.31
CA ARG A 108 -0.99 2.94 -7.81
C ARG A 108 -1.65 3.01 -6.44
N CYS A 109 -1.14 3.89 -5.59
CA CYS A 109 -1.69 4.16 -4.28
C CYS A 109 -3.15 4.67 -4.39
N PRO A 110 -4.11 4.10 -3.65
CA PRO A 110 -5.50 4.57 -3.65
C PRO A 110 -5.66 6.03 -3.19
N THR A 111 -4.78 6.51 -2.30
CA THR A 111 -4.86 7.85 -1.73
C THR A 111 -4.24 8.92 -2.64
N CYS A 112 -2.98 8.73 -3.09
CA CYS A 112 -2.23 9.76 -3.82
C CYS A 112 -1.96 9.42 -5.28
N ARG A 113 -2.34 8.22 -5.75
CA ARG A 113 -2.11 7.72 -7.12
C ARG A 113 -0.64 7.61 -7.55
N GLU A 114 0.30 7.84 -6.63
CA GLU A 114 1.72 7.56 -6.86
C GLU A 114 1.91 6.06 -7.17
N PRO A 115 2.79 5.69 -8.11
CA PRO A 115 3.16 4.30 -8.32
C PRO A 115 3.61 3.65 -7.01
N VAL A 116 3.20 2.41 -6.79
CA VAL A 116 3.58 1.64 -5.60
C VAL A 116 5.01 1.15 -5.74
N PHE A 117 5.34 0.64 -6.94
CA PHE A 117 6.66 0.12 -7.29
C PHE A 117 7.26 0.96 -8.43
N CYS A 118 8.54 0.72 -8.72
CA CYS A 118 9.21 1.36 -9.85
C CYS A 118 8.97 0.55 -11.13
N ASP A 119 8.80 1.24 -12.25
CA ASP A 119 8.42 0.64 -13.54
C ASP A 119 9.54 -0.17 -14.19
N SER A 120 10.76 -0.12 -13.64
CA SER A 120 11.98 -0.74 -14.15
C SER A 120 11.94 -2.26 -14.23
N ASN A 121 11.08 -2.91 -13.44
CA ASN A 121 10.96 -4.36 -13.46
C ASN A 121 9.54 -4.78 -13.09
N ALA A 122 8.67 -4.90 -14.09
CA ALA A 122 7.28 -5.33 -13.91
C ALA A 122 7.14 -6.71 -13.24
N LEU A 123 8.22 -7.51 -13.23
CA LEU A 123 8.30 -8.81 -12.56
C LEU A 123 8.62 -8.71 -11.06
N HIS A 124 9.07 -7.56 -10.55
CA HIS A 124 9.19 -7.31 -9.10
C HIS A 124 7.93 -6.66 -8.55
N CYS A 125 6.78 -7.30 -8.77
CA CYS A 125 5.59 -7.04 -7.98
C CYS A 125 5.79 -7.71 -6.61
N GLU A 126 6.67 -7.17 -5.78
CA GLU A 126 6.84 -7.64 -4.41
C GLU A 126 5.54 -7.33 -3.66
N ILE A 127 4.89 -8.37 -3.15
CA ILE A 127 3.70 -8.20 -2.32
C ILE A 127 4.11 -7.31 -1.14
N PRO A 128 3.39 -6.21 -0.85
CA PRO A 128 3.74 -5.35 0.26
C PRO A 128 3.82 -6.15 1.57
N GLU A 129 4.82 -5.85 2.40
CA GLU A 129 5.00 -6.54 3.68
C GLU A 129 3.77 -6.34 4.59
N ILE A 130 3.41 -7.39 5.34
CA ILE A 130 2.30 -7.37 6.28
C ILE A 130 2.79 -7.05 7.70
N TYR A 131 2.13 -6.09 8.34
CA TYR A 131 2.39 -5.66 9.72
C TYR A 131 1.23 -6.04 10.62
N HIS A 132 1.56 -6.47 11.84
CA HIS A 132 0.60 -7.04 12.77
C HIS A 132 0.36 -6.13 13.97
N GLY A 133 1.35 -5.40 14.50
CA GLY A 133 1.18 -4.32 15.48
C GLY A 133 0.45 -4.57 16.82
N TYR A 134 -0.09 -5.77 17.12
CA TYR A 134 -0.88 -5.99 18.35
C TYR A 134 -0.09 -6.04 19.66
N ASP A 135 1.21 -6.32 19.61
CA ASP A 135 2.07 -6.35 20.80
C ASP A 135 3.25 -5.39 20.64
N SER A 136 3.74 -4.86 21.76
CA SER A 136 4.76 -3.82 21.77
C SER A 136 6.08 -4.27 21.12
N VAL A 137 6.42 -5.56 21.18
CA VAL A 137 7.64 -6.10 20.59
C VAL A 137 7.51 -6.18 19.07
N ARG A 138 6.38 -6.67 18.55
CA ARG A 138 6.09 -6.70 17.12
C ARG A 138 5.93 -5.30 16.55
N GLN A 139 5.16 -4.43 17.22
CA GLN A 139 4.98 -3.06 16.78
C GLN A 139 6.32 -2.34 16.64
N ARG A 140 7.24 -2.53 17.59
CA ARG A 140 8.60 -1.98 17.50
C ARG A 140 9.32 -2.43 16.22
N ARG A 141 9.24 -3.73 15.90
CA ARG A 141 9.83 -4.28 14.67
C ARG A 141 9.16 -3.71 13.42
N ASP A 142 7.83 -3.66 13.41
CA ASP A 142 7.03 -3.14 12.31
C ASP A 142 7.37 -1.66 12.05
N VAL A 143 7.40 -0.82 13.09
CA VAL A 143 7.79 0.60 13.02
C VAL A 143 9.19 0.77 12.42
N ASN A 144 10.15 -0.04 12.85
CA ASN A 144 11.52 0.03 12.34
C ASN A 144 11.64 -0.48 10.90
N ALA A 145 10.91 -1.52 10.52
CA ALA A 145 10.83 -1.99 9.14
C ALA A 145 10.22 -0.91 8.22
N ILE A 146 9.13 -0.28 8.65
CA ILE A 146 8.49 0.82 7.91
C ILE A 146 9.46 2.00 7.76
N ARG A 147 10.19 2.38 8.81
CA ARG A 147 11.24 3.41 8.69
C ARG A 147 12.29 3.05 7.65
N GLN A 148 12.78 1.82 7.66
CA GLN A 148 13.77 1.36 6.70
C GLN A 148 13.23 1.46 5.27
N ILE A 149 12.00 1.00 5.02
CA ILE A 149 11.36 1.05 3.70
C ILE A 149 11.14 2.50 3.24
N LEU A 150 10.68 3.39 4.13
CA LEU A 150 10.39 4.78 3.78
C LEU A 150 11.65 5.67 3.69
N SER A 151 12.76 5.22 4.28
CA SER A 151 14.07 5.90 4.28
C SER A 151 15.01 5.35 3.22
N SER A 152 14.88 4.06 2.87
CA SER A 152 15.45 3.53 1.64
C SER A 152 14.79 4.33 0.54
N THR A 153 15.51 5.33 0.08
CA THR A 153 15.14 6.01 -1.14
C THR A 153 15.13 4.89 -2.15
N HIS A 154 13.94 4.39 -2.51
CA HIS A 154 13.76 3.44 -3.60
C HIS A 154 14.05 4.22 -4.89
N ARG A 155 15.32 4.63 -5.01
CA ARG A 155 15.96 5.18 -6.18
C ARG A 155 16.14 3.97 -7.07
N CYS A 156 15.10 3.62 -7.80
CA CYS A 156 15.37 2.87 -9.01
C CYS A 156 16.32 3.77 -9.83
N GLY A 157 17.44 3.23 -10.32
CA GLY A 157 18.42 4.02 -11.09
C GLY A 157 17.81 4.73 -12.31
N GLN A 158 16.63 4.28 -12.77
CA GLN A 158 15.84 4.91 -13.83
C GLN A 158 14.92 6.06 -13.36
N CYS A 159 14.56 6.09 -12.07
CA CYS A 159 13.70 7.09 -11.45
C CYS A 159 14.49 8.40 -11.20
N ASP A 160 15.78 8.29 -10.88
CA ASP A 160 16.67 9.44 -10.73
C ASP A 160 17.02 10.10 -12.09
N GLN A 161 16.98 9.33 -13.18
CA GLN A 161 17.23 9.84 -14.54
C GLN A 161 16.04 10.63 -15.10
N THR A 162 14.80 10.19 -14.85
CA THR A 162 13.59 10.91 -15.32
C THR A 162 13.40 12.25 -14.62
N ALA A 163 13.73 12.35 -13.32
CA ALA A 163 13.78 13.63 -12.61
C ALA A 163 14.84 14.59 -13.20
N SER A 164 15.98 14.04 -13.63
CA SER A 164 17.06 14.82 -14.27
C SER A 164 16.70 15.28 -15.69
N ILE A 165 15.93 14.49 -16.45
CA ILE A 165 15.47 14.85 -17.80
C ILE A 165 14.34 15.88 -17.76
N ALA A 166 13.38 15.74 -16.85
CA ALA A 166 12.32 16.74 -16.67
C ALA A 166 12.89 18.12 -16.28
N SER A 167 13.94 18.16 -15.45
CA SER A 167 14.67 19.37 -15.11
C SER A 167 15.51 19.94 -16.27
N LEU A 168 15.90 19.11 -17.24
CA LEU A 168 16.65 19.54 -18.42
C LEU A 168 15.72 20.13 -19.50
N GLU A 169 14.53 19.56 -19.70
CA GLU A 169 13.53 20.09 -20.64
C GLU A 169 12.96 21.44 -20.19
N GLU A 170 12.78 21.66 -18.88
CA GLU A 170 12.40 22.98 -18.33
C GLU A 170 13.46 24.08 -18.59
N ARG A 171 14.74 23.69 -18.81
CA ARG A 171 15.81 24.63 -19.18
C ARG A 171 15.93 24.85 -20.68
N LEU A 172 15.36 23.98 -21.51
CA LEU A 172 15.44 24.06 -22.97
C LEU A 172 14.23 24.76 -23.62
N LEU A 173 13.09 24.85 -22.94
CA LEU A 173 11.90 25.58 -23.42
C LEU A 173 11.98 27.11 -23.28
N GLY A 174 13.11 27.65 -22.82
CA GLY A 174 13.37 29.09 -22.70
C GLY A 174 14.10 29.73 -23.89
N SER A 175 14.30 29.02 -25.00
CA SER A 175 14.94 29.59 -26.20
C SER A 175 13.90 29.97 -27.27
N PRO A 176 13.79 31.24 -27.69
CA PRO A 176 12.93 31.62 -28.80
C PRO A 176 13.55 31.11 -30.10
N LEU A 177 12.90 30.14 -30.74
CA LEU A 177 13.25 29.74 -32.10
C LEU A 177 12.28 30.41 -33.08
N ASP A 178 12.85 31.36 -33.81
CA ASP A 178 12.29 32.03 -34.97
C ASP A 178 11.81 31.03 -36.03
N GLY A 179 10.79 31.47 -36.75
CA GLY A 179 9.97 30.66 -37.64
C GLY A 179 10.72 30.05 -38.83
N ALA A 180 10.33 28.82 -39.15
CA ALA A 180 10.41 28.28 -40.50
C ALA A 180 9.24 27.31 -40.71
N THR A 181 8.28 27.75 -41.51
CA THR A 181 7.24 26.91 -42.13
C THR A 181 7.87 25.81 -42.99
N VAL A 182 7.63 24.55 -42.65
CA VAL A 182 7.86 23.41 -43.54
C VAL A 182 6.61 22.56 -43.63
N ARG A 183 6.29 22.22 -44.89
CA ARG A 183 5.08 21.62 -45.41
C ARG A 183 4.75 20.25 -44.83
N ALA A 184 3.45 19.99 -44.72
CA ALA A 184 2.85 18.67 -44.52
C ALA A 184 3.20 17.74 -45.70
N ALA A 185 3.67 16.54 -45.36
CA ALA A 185 3.71 15.39 -46.25
C ALA A 185 2.87 14.29 -45.62
N ASP A 186 1.90 13.79 -46.39
CA ASP A 186 1.07 12.63 -46.08
C ASP A 186 1.93 11.39 -45.83
N VAL A 187 1.77 10.78 -44.65
CA VAL A 187 2.26 9.44 -44.36
C VAL A 187 1.06 8.55 -44.05
N HIS A 188 0.63 7.82 -45.07
CA HIS A 188 -0.12 6.58 -44.92
C HIS A 188 0.84 5.48 -44.45
N GLY A 189 0.53 4.81 -43.33
CA GLY A 189 1.34 3.67 -42.88
C GLY A 189 0.87 3.05 -41.57
N SER A 190 -0.01 2.07 -41.69
CA SER A 190 -0.13 0.84 -40.88
C SER A 190 -0.08 0.93 -39.34
N ARG A 191 -1.25 0.67 -38.75
CA ARG A 191 -1.46 0.29 -37.34
C ARG A 191 -0.65 -0.99 -37.02
N PRO A 192 0.22 -1.02 -36.01
CA PRO A 192 0.84 -2.26 -35.58
C PRO A 192 -0.20 -3.08 -34.81
N GLU A 193 -0.69 -4.15 -35.42
CA GLU A 193 -1.31 -5.24 -34.69
C GLU A 193 -0.21 -5.91 -33.86
N GLY A 194 -0.12 -5.54 -32.58
CA GLY A 194 0.77 -6.17 -31.63
C GLY A 194 0.39 -7.64 -31.48
N ILE A 195 1.17 -8.52 -32.11
CA ILE A 195 1.10 -9.95 -31.90
C ILE A 195 1.65 -10.22 -30.50
N LEU A 196 0.77 -10.45 -29.54
CA LEU A 196 1.11 -11.02 -28.23
C LEU A 196 1.50 -12.49 -28.44
N THR A 197 2.75 -12.76 -28.81
CA THR A 197 3.35 -14.10 -28.76
C THR A 197 3.83 -14.39 -27.34
N ARG A 198 2.91 -14.53 -26.39
CA ARG A 198 3.29 -15.19 -25.12
C ARG A 198 3.44 -16.67 -25.40
N SER A 199 4.55 -17.23 -24.95
CA SER A 199 4.81 -18.66 -25.10
C SER A 199 3.91 -19.46 -24.16
N VAL A 200 3.57 -20.70 -24.54
CA VAL A 200 2.75 -21.59 -23.69
C VAL A 200 3.44 -21.85 -22.34
N SER A 201 4.78 -21.83 -22.30
CA SER A 201 5.58 -21.94 -21.08
C SER A 201 5.37 -20.76 -20.12
N GLU A 202 5.39 -19.53 -20.61
CA GLU A 202 5.13 -18.33 -19.78
C GLU A 202 3.72 -18.35 -19.17
N LEU A 203 2.74 -18.81 -19.96
CA LEU A 203 1.37 -18.96 -19.48
C LEU A 203 1.25 -20.05 -18.41
N THR A 204 2.03 -21.12 -18.52
CA THR A 204 2.04 -22.23 -17.55
C THR A 204 2.66 -21.78 -16.22
N GLU A 205 3.69 -20.93 -16.26
CA GLU A 205 4.30 -20.34 -15.06
C GLU A 205 3.34 -19.37 -14.34
N ASP A 206 2.64 -18.52 -15.10
CA ASP A 206 1.62 -17.60 -14.56
C ASP A 206 0.47 -18.39 -13.86
N ILE A 207 0.03 -19.50 -14.45
CA ILE A 207 -1.01 -20.38 -13.87
C ILE A 207 -0.48 -21.10 -12.62
N ALA A 208 0.74 -21.63 -12.66
CA ALA A 208 1.34 -22.32 -11.52
C ALA A 208 1.54 -21.37 -10.33
N PHE A 209 1.97 -20.13 -10.59
CA PHE A 209 2.13 -19.10 -9.56
C PHE A 209 0.77 -18.70 -8.95
N ALA A 210 -0.25 -18.48 -9.79
CA ALA A 210 -1.60 -18.18 -9.31
C ALA A 210 -2.18 -19.33 -8.46
N ALA A 211 -1.95 -20.59 -8.86
CA ALA A 211 -2.39 -21.75 -8.11
C ALA A 211 -1.65 -21.88 -6.76
N ALA A 212 -0.33 -21.67 -6.73
CA ALA A 212 0.46 -21.68 -5.49
C ALA A 212 0.01 -20.58 -4.52
N TRP A 213 -0.23 -19.37 -5.03
CA TRP A 213 -0.75 -18.26 -4.21
C TRP A 213 -2.11 -18.59 -3.58
N VAL A 214 -3.02 -19.22 -4.34
CA VAL A 214 -4.32 -19.67 -3.84
C VAL A 214 -4.15 -20.75 -2.76
N VAL A 215 -3.23 -21.70 -2.92
CA VAL A 215 -2.97 -22.74 -1.91
C VAL A 215 -2.40 -22.16 -0.62
N GLU A 216 -1.51 -21.18 -0.70
CA GLU A 216 -0.91 -20.54 0.48
C GLU A 216 -1.86 -19.58 1.22
N HIS A 217 -2.85 -19.03 0.53
CA HIS A 217 -3.73 -17.98 1.07
C HIS A 217 -5.20 -18.39 1.22
N ILE A 218 -5.55 -19.64 0.90
CA ILE A 218 -6.78 -20.26 1.40
C ILE A 218 -6.56 -20.55 2.88
N ASP A 219 -7.04 -19.61 3.70
CA ASP A 219 -7.24 -19.79 5.14
C ASP A 219 -8.26 -20.93 5.37
N ASP A 220 -8.23 -21.61 6.52
CA ASP A 220 -8.97 -22.85 6.88
C ASP A 220 -10.52 -22.82 6.73
N ARG A 221 -11.09 -21.76 6.17
CA ARG A 221 -12.52 -21.63 5.87
C ARG A 221 -12.85 -22.14 4.46
N TRP A 222 -13.05 -23.45 4.39
CA TRP A 222 -13.51 -24.22 3.22
C TRP A 222 -14.87 -23.76 2.64
N ASP A 223 -15.60 -22.93 3.37
CA ASP A 223 -16.96 -22.49 3.02
C ASP A 223 -17.02 -21.57 1.79
N ARG A 224 -15.88 -21.02 1.35
CA ARG A 224 -15.78 -20.12 0.18
C ARG A 224 -15.02 -20.71 -1.02
N THR A 225 -14.52 -21.94 -0.90
CA THR A 225 -13.76 -22.65 -1.93
C THR A 225 -14.51 -22.82 -3.27
N PRO A 226 -15.85 -23.02 -3.32
CA PRO A 226 -16.56 -23.18 -4.59
C PRO A 226 -16.52 -21.94 -5.50
N LEU A 227 -16.64 -20.73 -4.92
CA LEU A 227 -16.60 -19.46 -5.65
C LEU A 227 -15.21 -19.13 -6.21
N LEU A 228 -14.16 -19.50 -5.47
CA LEU A 228 -12.78 -19.37 -5.93
C LEU A 228 -12.46 -20.34 -7.08
N LEU A 229 -12.96 -21.58 -6.99
CA LEU A 229 -12.82 -22.57 -8.07
C LEU A 229 -13.60 -22.18 -9.33
N GLU A 230 -14.78 -21.58 -9.21
CA GLU A 230 -15.51 -21.03 -10.37
C GLU A 230 -14.79 -19.85 -11.02
N LEU A 231 -14.20 -18.94 -10.23
CA LEU A 231 -13.43 -17.81 -10.75
C LEU A 231 -12.16 -18.28 -11.47
N LEU A 232 -11.48 -19.29 -10.91
CA LEU A 232 -10.30 -19.89 -11.54
C LEU A 232 -10.66 -20.68 -12.78
N SER A 233 -11.76 -21.46 -12.77
CA SER A 233 -12.20 -22.20 -13.95
C SER A 233 -12.59 -21.24 -15.07
N SER A 234 -13.31 -20.16 -14.76
CA SER A 234 -13.71 -19.15 -15.76
C SER A 234 -12.49 -18.48 -16.39
N ALA A 235 -11.49 -18.08 -15.59
CA ALA A 235 -10.27 -17.48 -16.11
C ALA A 235 -9.44 -18.46 -16.96
N VAL A 236 -9.32 -19.72 -16.53
CA VAL A 236 -8.61 -20.77 -17.28
C VAL A 236 -9.33 -21.10 -18.59
N PHE A 237 -10.67 -21.20 -18.58
CA PHE A 237 -11.45 -21.42 -19.80
C PHE A 237 -11.36 -20.26 -20.78
N GLU A 238 -11.33 -19.00 -20.31
CA GLU A 238 -11.19 -17.83 -21.17
C GLU A 238 -9.80 -17.76 -21.82
N ILE A 239 -8.76 -18.19 -21.09
CA ILE A 239 -7.39 -18.33 -21.60
C ILE A 239 -7.32 -19.43 -22.67
N LEU A 240 -7.95 -20.58 -22.41
CA LEU A 240 -7.98 -21.71 -23.36
C LEU A 240 -8.77 -21.39 -24.63
N ASP A 241 -9.93 -20.72 -24.52
CA ASP A 241 -10.76 -20.32 -25.67
C ASP A 241 -10.07 -19.26 -26.56
N ARG A 242 -9.26 -18.37 -25.96
CA ARG A 242 -8.43 -17.44 -26.73
C ARG A 242 -7.27 -18.12 -27.47
N GLY A 243 -6.77 -19.24 -26.93
CA GLY A 243 -5.73 -20.04 -27.57
C GLY A 243 -6.24 -20.87 -28.75
N THR A 244 -7.48 -21.36 -28.70
CA THR A 244 -8.03 -22.26 -29.72
C THR A 244 -8.66 -21.53 -30.92
N ARG A 245 -9.12 -20.28 -30.77
CA ARG A 245 -9.72 -19.49 -31.87
C ARG A 245 -8.72 -18.86 -32.86
N ARG A 246 -7.42 -19.14 -32.71
CA ARG A 246 -6.35 -18.62 -33.59
C ARG A 246 -5.61 -19.70 -34.38
N SER A 247 -6.15 -20.92 -34.39
CA SER A 247 -5.65 -22.05 -35.20
C SER A 247 -6.50 -22.25 -36.44
#